data_AF-A0A3C0NII1-F1
#
_entry.id   AF-A0A3C0NII1-F1
#
_cell.length_a   1.000
_cell.length_b   1.000
_cell.length_c   1.000
_cell.angle_alpha   90.00
_cell.angle_beta   90.00
_cell.angle_gamma   90.00
#
_symmetry.space_group_name_H-M   'P 1'
#
loop_
_entity.id
_entity.type
_entity.pdbx_description
1 polymer ?
#
loop_
_entity_poly.entity_id
_entity_poly.type
_entity_poly.pdbx_seq_one_letter_code
_entity_poly.pdbx_strand_id
1 'polypeptide(L)'
;GLPNLVQAIVTGNIRALAKTPGVGNKTAERIALELKTKLAEWRQLSGVTTPTSSTGPSSGILEDVEMTLLALGYENNEIAQALDAVSQDSLVAKSTNAEEWIRSAIAWLSQ
;
A
#
# COMPACT_ATOMS: atom_id res chain seq x y z
N GLY A 1 16.16 13.99 0.97
CA GLY A 1 16.81 13.16 -0.07
C GLY A 1 15.77 12.46 -0.93
N LEU A 2 16.20 11.69 -1.94
CA LEU A 2 15.32 10.97 -2.88
C LEU A 2 14.24 10.12 -2.19
N PRO A 3 14.52 9.35 -1.11
CA PRO A 3 13.49 8.51 -0.47
C PRO A 3 12.30 9.31 0.07
N ASN A 4 12.56 10.47 0.69
CA ASN A 4 11.51 11.33 1.23
C ASN A 4 10.64 11.94 0.11
N LEU A 5 11.22 12.21 -1.06
CA LEU A 5 10.49 12.71 -2.21
C LEU A 5 9.56 11.62 -2.76
N VAL A 6 10.07 10.40 -2.94
CA VAL A 6 9.27 9.26 -3.38
C VAL A 6 8.14 8.99 -2.40
N GLN A 7 8.41 9.00 -1.09
CA GLN A 7 7.40 8.85 -0.06
C GLN A 7 6.33 9.94 -0.17
N ALA A 8 6.74 11.21 -0.31
CA ALA A 8 5.81 12.32 -0.43
C ALA A 8 4.90 12.22 -1.67
N ILE A 9 5.39 11.67 -2.77
CA ILE A 9 4.61 11.40 -3.98
C ILE A 9 3.61 10.27 -3.73
N VAL A 10 4.09 9.12 -3.21
CA VAL A 10 3.26 7.92 -3.00
C VAL A 10 2.13 8.18 -2.01
N THR A 11 2.41 8.91 -0.92
CA THR A 11 1.41 9.24 0.11
C THR A 11 0.62 10.52 -0.19
N GLY A 12 0.85 11.19 -1.33
CA GLY A 12 0.17 12.44 -1.66
C GLY A 12 0.44 13.58 -0.66
N ASN A 13 1.64 13.64 -0.07
CA ASN A 13 2.00 14.68 0.90
C ASN A 13 2.28 16.03 0.20
N ILE A 14 1.21 16.74 -0.16
CA ILE A 14 1.25 18.00 -0.92
C ILE A 14 2.06 19.07 -0.20
N ARG A 15 1.93 19.16 1.13
CA ARG A 15 2.68 20.14 1.94
C ARG A 15 4.18 19.92 1.85
N ALA A 16 4.64 18.67 1.83
CA ALA A 16 6.06 18.36 1.69
C ALA A 16 6.56 18.72 0.27
N LEU A 17 5.77 18.45 -0.76
CA LEU A 17 6.11 18.79 -2.15
C LEU A 17 6.15 20.31 -2.39
N ALA A 18 5.20 21.05 -1.83
CA ALA A 18 5.09 22.51 -1.95
C ALA A 18 6.17 23.29 -1.16
N LYS A 19 6.97 22.62 -0.32
CA LYS A 19 8.16 23.26 0.30
C LYS A 19 9.29 23.48 -0.70
N THR A 20 9.21 22.89 -1.89
CA THR A 20 10.21 23.06 -2.95
C THR A 20 10.10 24.49 -3.52
N PRO A 21 11.19 25.26 -3.59
CA PRO A 21 11.17 26.59 -4.19
C PRO A 21 10.58 26.55 -5.60
N GLY A 22 9.58 27.40 -5.87
CA GLY A 22 8.89 27.45 -7.16
C GLY A 22 7.74 26.46 -7.36
N VAL A 23 7.43 25.60 -6.37
CA VAL A 23 6.29 24.66 -6.43
C VAL A 23 5.17 25.11 -5.49
N GLY A 24 4.08 25.63 -6.05
CA GLY A 24 2.86 25.95 -5.29
C GLY A 24 1.94 24.75 -5.08
N ASN A 25 0.91 24.88 -4.22
CA ASN A 25 -0.02 23.78 -3.89
C ASN A 25 -0.65 23.11 -5.11
N LYS A 26 -1.21 23.87 -6.06
CA LYS A 26 -1.81 23.30 -7.28
C LYS A 26 -0.81 22.50 -8.11
N THR A 27 0.42 23.00 -8.19
CA THR A 27 1.50 22.32 -8.91
C THR A 27 1.92 21.06 -8.15
N ALA A 28 2.01 21.11 -6.82
CA ALA A 28 2.31 19.96 -5.98
C ALA A 28 1.22 18.87 -6.07
N GLU A 29 -0.06 19.24 -6.07
CA GLU A 29 -1.19 18.32 -6.29
C GLU A 29 -1.09 17.63 -7.64
N ARG A 30 -0.88 18.39 -8.71
CA ARG A 30 -0.71 17.84 -10.06
C ARG A 30 0.48 16.90 -10.14
N ILE A 31 1.62 17.30 -9.58
CA ILE A 31 2.84 16.48 -9.53
C ILE A 31 2.59 15.18 -8.78
N ALA A 32 1.96 15.23 -7.60
CA ALA A 32 1.69 14.05 -6.80
C ALA A 32 0.81 13.05 -7.58
N LEU A 33 -0.26 13.53 -8.20
CA LEU A 33 -1.17 12.71 -8.98
C LEU A 33 -0.47 12.08 -10.19
N GLU A 34 0.16 12.90 -11.04
CA GLU A 34 0.80 12.42 -12.27
C GLU A 34 1.94 11.44 -11.97
N LEU A 35 2.79 11.75 -10.98
CA LEU A 35 3.92 10.90 -10.66
C LEU A 35 3.48 9.62 -9.94
N LYS A 36 2.41 9.65 -9.13
CA LYS A 36 1.85 8.43 -8.54
C LYS A 36 1.31 7.49 -9.63
N THR A 37 0.58 8.02 -10.61
CA THR A 37 0.08 7.24 -11.75
C THR A 37 1.23 6.68 -12.58
N LYS A 38 2.22 7.51 -12.95
CA LYS A 38 3.40 7.07 -13.71
C LYS A 38 4.23 6.04 -12.96
N LEU A 39 4.34 6.15 -11.64
CA LEU A 39 5.06 5.16 -10.84
C LEU A 39 4.32 3.83 -10.81
N ALA A 40 2.99 3.84 -10.77
CA ALA A 40 2.17 2.64 -10.87
C ALA A 40 2.34 1.99 -12.26
N GLU A 41 2.23 2.76 -13.35
CA GLU A 41 2.45 2.27 -14.73
C GLU A 41 3.87 1.74 -14.93
N TRP A 42 4.88 2.45 -14.45
CA TRP A 42 6.27 2.04 -14.54
C TRP A 42 6.54 0.73 -13.81
N ARG A 43 5.90 0.50 -12.65
CA ARG A 43 5.96 -0.81 -11.97
C ARG A 43 5.39 -1.93 -12.83
N GLN A 44 4.25 -1.70 -13.48
CA GLN A 44 3.66 -2.68 -14.40
C GLN A 44 4.57 -2.98 -15.59
N LEU A 45 5.18 -1.95 -16.18
CA LEU A 45 6.02 -2.08 -17.38
C LEU A 45 7.40 -2.67 -17.11
N SER A 46 8.02 -2.31 -15.98
CA SER A 46 9.42 -2.63 -15.71
C SER A 46 9.63 -4.08 -15.27
N GLY A 47 8.55 -4.86 -15.14
CA GLY A 47 8.59 -6.14 -14.43
C GLY A 47 9.08 -5.99 -12.99
N VAL A 48 9.21 -4.75 -12.49
CA VAL A 48 9.41 -4.40 -11.09
C VAL A 48 8.05 -4.56 -10.44
N THR A 49 7.66 -5.82 -10.36
CA THR A 49 6.89 -6.27 -9.23
C THR A 49 7.79 -5.98 -8.02
N THR A 50 7.46 -4.94 -7.25
CA THR A 50 7.37 -5.23 -5.80
C THR A 50 6.61 -6.55 -5.71
N PRO A 51 6.94 -7.49 -4.83
CA PRO A 51 6.21 -8.75 -4.73
C PRO A 51 4.76 -8.54 -4.25
N THR A 52 3.96 -7.67 -4.89
CA THR A 52 2.66 -8.07 -5.41
C THR A 52 2.93 -9.17 -6.44
N SER A 53 3.29 -10.34 -5.94
CA SER A 53 3.23 -11.58 -6.71
C SER A 53 1.93 -11.54 -7.52
N SER A 54 1.98 -11.97 -8.78
CA SER A 54 0.81 -12.50 -9.51
C SER A 54 0.29 -13.80 -8.86
N THR A 55 0.37 -13.85 -7.54
CA THR A 55 0.12 -14.91 -6.56
C THR A 55 -0.17 -14.26 -5.19
N GLY A 56 -0.53 -12.97 -5.16
CA GLY A 56 -1.05 -12.28 -4.00
C GLY A 56 -2.58 -12.11 -4.15
N PRO A 57 -3.26 -11.76 -3.06
CA PRO A 57 -4.70 -11.58 -3.04
C PRO A 57 -5.09 -10.47 -4.02
N SER A 58 -6.25 -10.62 -4.66
CA SER A 58 -6.79 -9.55 -5.52
C SER A 58 -6.93 -8.26 -4.70
N SER A 59 -6.80 -7.10 -5.34
CA SER A 59 -6.92 -5.80 -4.65
C SER A 59 -8.22 -5.67 -3.86
N GLY A 60 -9.32 -6.33 -4.30
CA GLY A 60 -10.56 -6.38 -3.54
C GLY A 60 -10.47 -7.18 -2.24
N ILE A 61 -9.73 -8.29 -2.21
CA ILE A 61 -9.53 -9.07 -0.98
C ILE A 61 -8.73 -8.27 0.05
N LEU A 62 -7.69 -7.56 -0.37
CA LEU A 62 -6.91 -6.72 0.54
C LEU A 62 -7.76 -5.61 1.14
N GLU A 63 -8.56 -4.93 0.31
CA GLU A 63 -9.47 -3.89 0.77
C GLU A 63 -10.48 -4.44 1.80
N ASP A 64 -11.09 -5.60 1.54
CA ASP A 64 -12.02 -6.24 2.47
C ASP A 64 -11.35 -6.58 3.82
N VAL A 65 -10.11 -7.06 3.78
CA VAL A 65 -9.32 -7.38 4.98
C VAL A 65 -9.00 -6.10 5.77
N GLU A 66 -8.51 -5.06 5.10
CA GLU A 66 -8.19 -3.77 5.71
C GLU A 66 -9.42 -3.15 6.38
N MET A 67 -10.57 -3.10 5.67
CA MET A 67 -11.82 -2.57 6.23
C MET A 67 -12.31 -3.37 7.43
N THR A 68 -12.18 -4.69 7.39
CA THR A 68 -12.59 -5.56 8.50
C THR A 68 -11.72 -5.32 9.74
N LEU A 69 -10.39 -5.27 9.58
CA LEU A 69 -9.47 -5.05 10.70
C LEU A 69 -9.63 -3.65 11.29
N LEU A 70 -9.87 -2.62 10.46
CA LEU A 70 -10.24 -1.28 10.93
C LEU A 70 -11.52 -1.31 11.77
N ALA A 71 -12.56 -2.01 11.31
CA ALA A 71 -13.82 -2.13 12.03
C ALA A 71 -13.69 -2.87 13.37
N LEU A 72 -12.70 -3.76 13.50
CA LEU A 72 -12.34 -4.44 14.74
C LEU A 72 -11.50 -3.56 15.69
N GLY A 73 -11.03 -2.41 15.23
CA GLY A 73 -10.31 -1.42 16.03
C GLY A 73 -8.78 -1.47 15.93
N TYR A 74 -8.22 -2.16 14.93
CA TYR A 74 -6.77 -2.14 14.67
C TYR A 74 -6.35 -0.87 13.94
N GLU A 75 -5.14 -0.37 14.23
CA GLU A 75 -4.59 0.83 13.61
C GLU A 75 -4.02 0.54 12.22
N ASN A 76 -4.03 1.55 11.33
CA ASN A 76 -3.55 1.41 9.94
C ASN A 76 -2.11 0.86 9.84
N ASN A 77 -1.24 1.21 10.79
CA ASN A 77 0.14 0.72 10.81
C ASN A 77 0.22 -0.76 11.22
N GLU A 78 -0.61 -1.20 12.14
CA GLU A 78 -0.68 -2.60 12.59
C GLU A 78 -1.22 -3.48 11.46
N ILE A 79 -2.26 -3.00 10.77
CA ILE A 79 -2.85 -3.67 9.61
C ILE A 79 -1.83 -3.83 8.49
N ALA A 80 -1.09 -2.77 8.16
CA ALA A 80 -0.06 -2.84 7.12
C ALA A 80 1.05 -3.84 7.45
N GLN A 81 1.49 -3.91 8.71
CA GLN A 81 2.50 -4.87 9.16
C GLN A 81 1.96 -6.31 9.13
N ALA A 82 0.71 -6.51 9.57
CA ALA A 82 0.07 -7.82 9.54
C ALA A 82 -0.10 -8.34 8.11
N LEU A 83 -0.56 -7.49 7.18
CA LEU A 83 -0.70 -7.86 5.77
C LEU A 83 0.65 -8.19 5.12
N ASP A 84 1.69 -7.42 5.41
CA ASP A 84 3.04 -7.70 4.92
C ASP A 84 3.54 -9.06 5.44
N ALA A 85 3.41 -9.33 6.74
CA ALA A 85 3.80 -10.59 7.36
C ALA A 85 3.01 -11.80 6.83
N VAL A 86 1.68 -11.68 6.75
CA VAL A 86 0.80 -12.75 6.25
C VAL A 86 1.02 -13.01 4.76
N SER A 87 1.36 -11.99 3.98
CA SER A 87 1.67 -12.16 2.56
C SER A 87 2.94 -12.97 2.28
N GLN A 88 3.83 -13.13 3.27
CA GLN A 88 5.00 -14.01 3.17
C GLN A 88 4.64 -15.49 3.33
N ASP A 89 3.47 -15.82 3.90
CA ASP A 89 2.98 -17.19 3.95
C ASP A 89 2.45 -17.60 2.57
N SER A 90 3.14 -18.55 1.93
CA SER A 90 2.82 -19.01 0.58
C SER A 90 1.45 -19.68 0.45
N LEU A 91 0.87 -20.20 1.54
CA LEU A 91 -0.47 -20.78 1.54
C LEU A 91 -1.53 -19.68 1.54
N VAL A 92 -1.38 -18.69 2.42
CA VAL A 92 -2.31 -17.56 2.51
C VAL A 92 -2.20 -16.66 1.27
N ALA A 93 -0.98 -16.40 0.78
CA ALA A 93 -0.71 -15.64 -0.43
C ALA A 93 -1.53 -16.12 -1.64
N LYS A 94 -1.64 -17.44 -1.80
CA LYS A 94 -2.37 -18.10 -2.90
C LYS A 94 -3.88 -18.15 -2.70
N SER A 95 -4.37 -17.84 -1.49
CA SER A 95 -5.80 -17.91 -1.19
C SER A 95 -6.55 -16.76 -1.83
N THR A 96 -7.62 -17.08 -2.55
CA THR A 96 -8.60 -16.13 -3.08
C THR A 96 -9.73 -15.85 -2.08
N ASN A 97 -9.60 -16.26 -0.82
CA ASN A 97 -10.63 -16.13 0.20
C ASN A 97 -10.24 -15.07 1.25
N ALA A 98 -10.96 -13.95 1.28
CA ALA A 98 -10.71 -12.86 2.22
C ALA A 98 -10.83 -13.29 3.69
N GLU A 99 -11.68 -14.25 4.02
CA GLU A 99 -11.84 -14.75 5.38
C GLU A 99 -10.57 -15.43 5.92
N GLU A 100 -9.82 -16.11 5.04
CA GLU A 100 -8.57 -16.76 5.39
C GLU A 100 -7.46 -15.73 5.68
N TRP A 101 -7.44 -14.64 4.93
CA TRP A 101 -6.58 -13.48 5.18
C TRP A 101 -6.90 -12.79 6.50
N ILE A 102 -8.19 -12.54 6.76
CA ILE A 102 -8.65 -11.91 8.01
C ILE A 102 -8.23 -12.76 9.21
N ARG A 103 -8.49 -14.08 9.18
CA ARG A 103 -8.09 -14.98 10.26
C ARG A 103 -6.58 -14.96 10.50
N SER A 104 -5.79 -15.02 9.43
CA SER A 104 -4.33 -15.04 9.51
C SER A 104 -3.77 -13.72 10.06
N ALA A 105 -4.34 -12.59 9.64
CA ALA A 105 -3.95 -11.27 10.13
C ALA A 105 -4.29 -11.10 11.63
N ILE A 106 -5.49 -11.49 12.07
CA ILE A 106 -5.86 -11.45 13.49
C ILE A 106 -4.97 -12.38 14.32
N ALA A 107 -4.66 -13.57 13.81
CA ALA A 107 -3.75 -14.51 14.48
C ALA A 107 -2.34 -13.91 14.65
N TRP A 108 -1.84 -13.17 13.67
CA TRP A 108 -0.55 -12.47 13.76
C TRP A 108 -0.60 -11.29 14.73
N LEU A 109 -1.67 -10.50 14.71
CA LEU A 109 -1.86 -9.30 15.56
C LEU A 109 -2.09 -9.63 17.04
N SER A 110 -2.50 -10.87 17.35
CA SER A 110 -2.80 -11.31 18.72
C SER A 110 -1.65 -12.03 19.42
N GLN A 111 -0.50 -12.21 18.75
CA GLN A 111 0.73 -12.72 19.35
C GLN A 111 1.53 -11.61 20.03
#